data_AF-A0A925CA25-F1
#
_entry.id   AF-A0A925CA25-F1
#
_cell.length_a   1.000
_cell.length_b   1.000
_cell.length_c   1.000
_cell.angle_alpha   90.00
_cell.angle_beta   90.00
_cell.angle_gamma   90.00
#
_symmetry.space_group_name_H-M   'P 1'
#
loop_
_entity.id
_entity.type
_entity.pdbx_description
1 polymer ?
#
loop_
_entity_poly.entity_id
_entity_poly.type
_entity_poly.pdbx_seq_one_letter_code
_entity_poly.pdbx_strand_id
1 'polypeptide(L)'
;MNARAPLTFGSLGLLLTVLAPLAAPSPVQAITHLAYELREPELPKTTAGRCADDFFAMVRDSSPDAIRAFESRWASKKRLAARTMEDRFQRIPQMRDEWAGGGGFAITGVESISDLKLLVSVESPTIAAEIDFQFDDAEPGKLLAVMVEGSPPGHAALPLTAESRTATINGAAKALRDAYVFPETADKMAQSILAKLAAGEYDTITNERALARRLTDDLRAVSHDLHLGVRFAPADPSAPTAPDEDAPPSAEDRAWMRRENYAFRKAEVLPGNIGYLKFDAFVDDEEARATAAAAMSFLSHCDAIVYDLRENGGGSPAMIQFLTSYLFSERTHLNDMIDRTGAVVEEYWTLDTVPGSPLPKNLPVYVLTSSRTFSGAEEFSYNLKNLKRATIIGETTGGGAHPVRGERISDRFMVMVPFMRANNPISKTNWEGTGVDPDIKVPAADALDRALTEARKSLPAR
;
A
#
# COMPACT_ATOMS: atom_id res chain seq x y z
N MET A 1 -73.48 -58.56 -10.85
CA MET A 1 -72.39 -59.22 -11.59
C MET A 1 -71.14 -59.11 -10.73
N ASN A 2 -70.98 -60.06 -9.80
CA ASN A 2 -70.05 -61.21 -9.89
C ASN A 2 -68.59 -60.74 -9.90
N ALA A 3 -67.89 -60.80 -8.76
CA ALA A 3 -67.17 -61.98 -8.23
C ALA A 3 -65.67 -61.85 -8.60
N ARG A 4 -64.64 -62.18 -7.81
CA ARG A 4 -64.48 -63.03 -6.61
C ARG A 4 -63.06 -62.79 -6.05
N ALA A 5 -62.90 -62.82 -4.72
CA ALA A 5 -61.63 -63.04 -4.00
C ALA A 5 -61.22 -64.55 -4.03
N PRO A 6 -60.03 -64.97 -3.51
CA PRO A 6 -59.86 -65.32 -2.07
C PRO A 6 -58.49 -64.88 -1.45
N LEU A 7 -58.41 -64.45 -0.18
CA LEU A 7 -58.27 -65.18 1.12
C LEU A 7 -56.92 -65.91 1.31
N THR A 8 -56.15 -65.66 2.38
CA THR A 8 -56.36 -66.23 3.74
C THR A 8 -55.57 -65.43 4.81
N PHE A 9 -56.24 -64.91 5.85
CA PHE A 9 -56.35 -65.37 7.27
C PHE A 9 -55.08 -65.16 8.15
N GLY A 10 -55.16 -64.56 9.35
CA GLY A 10 -56.35 -64.12 10.08
C GLY A 10 -56.11 -63.48 11.46
N SER A 11 -57.26 -63.13 12.08
CA SER A 11 -57.59 -63.02 13.52
C SER A 11 -56.75 -62.11 14.43
N LEU A 12 -57.26 -61.37 15.43
CA LEU A 12 -58.59 -60.98 15.92
C LEU A 12 -58.33 -59.93 17.04
N GLY A 13 -59.10 -58.85 17.16
CA GLY A 13 -59.08 -58.01 18.38
C GLY A 13 -59.65 -56.59 18.25
N LEU A 14 -60.98 -56.48 18.12
CA LEU A 14 -61.80 -55.30 18.46
C LEU A 14 -61.64 -55.02 19.98
N LEU A 15 -61.76 -53.83 20.60
CA LEU A 15 -62.72 -52.73 20.45
C LEU A 15 -62.36 -51.63 21.49
N LEU A 16 -62.27 -50.35 21.10
CA LEU A 16 -63.03 -49.19 21.64
C LEU A 16 -62.36 -47.85 21.27
N THR A 17 -63.11 -47.07 20.49
CA THR A 17 -62.95 -45.66 20.14
C THR A 17 -63.27 -44.71 21.29
N VAL A 18 -62.49 -43.63 21.46
CA VAL A 18 -62.99 -42.23 21.61
C VAL A 18 -61.96 -41.24 21.03
N LEU A 19 -62.48 -40.21 20.35
CA LEU A 19 -61.81 -39.12 19.62
C LEU A 19 -60.95 -38.17 20.47
N ALA A 20 -60.01 -37.52 19.77
CA ALA A 20 -59.01 -36.53 20.21
C ALA A 20 -59.58 -35.21 20.80
N PRO A 21 -58.68 -34.34 21.31
CA PRO A 21 -58.28 -33.23 20.45
C PRO A 21 -56.75 -33.01 20.34
N LEU A 22 -56.35 -32.38 19.24
CA LEU A 22 -54.99 -32.01 18.85
C LEU A 22 -54.28 -31.14 19.90
N ALA A 23 -53.01 -31.46 20.18
CA ALA A 23 -52.03 -30.55 20.76
C ALA A 23 -50.69 -30.68 20.02
N ALA A 24 -50.07 -29.54 19.73
CA ALA A 24 -48.88 -29.34 18.89
C ALA A 24 -47.59 -30.00 19.43
N PRO A 25 -46.59 -30.30 18.56
CA PRO A 25 -45.34 -30.95 18.98
C PRO A 25 -44.36 -29.98 19.66
N SER A 26 -43.70 -30.48 20.71
CA SER A 26 -42.63 -29.80 21.45
C SER A 26 -41.28 -29.90 20.73
N PRO A 27 -40.33 -28.97 21.00
CA PRO A 27 -39.10 -28.88 20.24
C PRO A 27 -38.01 -29.84 20.73
N VAL A 28 -37.44 -30.55 19.74
CA VAL A 28 -36.01 -30.82 19.53
C VAL A 28 -35.24 -31.44 20.70
N GLN A 29 -35.04 -32.76 20.60
CA GLN A 29 -33.98 -33.49 21.28
C GLN A 29 -32.61 -32.98 20.87
N ALA A 30 -31.78 -32.73 21.87
CA ALA A 30 -30.43 -32.23 21.80
C ALA A 30 -29.54 -33.03 20.84
N ILE A 31 -29.12 -32.39 19.75
CA ILE A 31 -27.85 -32.70 19.10
C ILE A 31 -26.79 -31.93 19.86
N THR A 32 -25.92 -32.65 20.54
CA THR A 32 -24.70 -32.18 21.18
C THR A 32 -23.79 -31.53 20.12
N HIS A 33 -23.99 -30.25 19.85
CA HIS A 33 -22.95 -29.42 19.24
C HIS A 33 -21.81 -29.30 20.25
N LEU A 34 -20.65 -29.86 19.92
CA LEU A 34 -19.40 -29.40 20.52
C LEU A 34 -19.33 -27.89 20.25
N ALA A 35 -19.50 -27.10 21.30
CA ALA A 35 -19.03 -25.73 21.32
C ALA A 35 -17.52 -25.79 21.15
N TYR A 36 -17.04 -25.52 19.94
CA TYR A 36 -15.74 -24.88 19.79
C TYR A 36 -15.85 -23.58 20.58
N GLU A 37 -15.23 -23.53 21.77
CA GLU A 37 -14.96 -22.26 22.43
C GLU A 37 -14.19 -21.40 21.41
N LEU A 38 -14.87 -20.43 20.81
CA LEU A 38 -14.24 -19.32 20.10
C LEU A 38 -13.42 -18.57 21.15
N ARG A 39 -12.19 -19.03 21.40
CA ARG A 39 -11.20 -18.20 22.10
C ARG A 39 -11.06 -16.93 21.27
N GLU A 40 -11.27 -15.79 21.92
CA GLU A 40 -10.91 -14.52 21.31
C GLU A 40 -9.44 -14.62 20.85
N PRO A 41 -9.13 -14.18 19.61
CA PRO A 41 -7.78 -14.30 19.09
C PRO A 41 -6.82 -13.47 19.96
N GLU A 42 -5.97 -14.17 20.70
CA GLU A 42 -4.94 -13.56 21.53
C GLU A 42 -3.65 -13.34 20.72
N LEU A 43 -2.95 -12.23 21.00
CA LEU A 43 -1.62 -12.02 20.46
C LEU A 43 -0.66 -13.13 20.91
N PRO A 44 0.27 -13.56 20.04
CA PRO A 44 1.19 -14.62 20.37
C PRO A 44 2.12 -14.19 21.52
N LYS A 45 2.48 -15.11 22.43
CA LYS A 45 3.41 -14.84 23.55
C LYS A 45 4.88 -14.75 23.11
N THR A 46 5.14 -14.10 21.97
CA THR A 46 6.46 -13.89 21.36
C THR A 46 6.93 -12.44 21.58
N THR A 47 8.17 -12.14 21.18
CA THR A 47 8.67 -10.76 21.15
C THR A 47 7.80 -9.88 20.26
N ALA A 48 7.40 -10.39 19.08
CA ALA A 48 6.54 -9.67 18.16
C ALA A 48 5.14 -9.40 18.76
N GLY A 49 4.53 -10.40 19.41
CA GLY A 49 3.22 -10.20 20.04
C GLY A 49 3.26 -9.23 21.23
N ARG A 50 4.33 -9.24 22.04
CA ARG A 50 4.54 -8.20 23.08
C ARG A 50 4.73 -6.81 22.49
N CYS A 51 5.43 -6.70 21.36
CA CYS A 51 5.56 -5.42 20.65
C CYS A 51 4.20 -4.92 20.13
N ALA A 52 3.37 -5.80 19.58
CA ALA A 52 2.03 -5.44 19.11
C ALA A 52 1.12 -5.03 20.28
N ASP A 53 1.17 -5.73 21.41
CA ASP A 53 0.39 -5.39 22.60
C ASP A 53 0.78 -4.00 23.15
N ASP A 54 2.08 -3.75 23.32
CA ASP A 54 2.60 -2.44 23.71
C ASP A 54 2.25 -1.35 22.69
N PHE A 55 2.18 -1.68 21.39
CA PHE A 55 1.76 -0.74 20.35
C PHE A 55 0.29 -0.36 20.55
N PHE A 56 -0.60 -1.32 20.72
CA PHE A 56 -2.02 -1.05 20.95
C PHE A 56 -2.25 -0.25 22.23
N ALA A 57 -1.49 -0.54 23.29
CA ALA A 57 -1.51 0.27 24.51
C ALA A 57 -1.02 1.71 24.27
N MET A 58 0.08 1.87 23.54
CA MET A 58 0.63 3.19 23.19
C MET A 58 -0.32 4.01 22.33
N VAL A 59 -1.01 3.41 21.35
CA VAL A 59 -1.99 4.13 20.51
C VAL A 59 -3.19 4.60 21.34
N ARG A 60 -3.68 3.77 22.26
CA ARG A 60 -4.80 4.12 23.14
C ARG A 60 -4.46 5.27 24.09
N ASP A 61 -3.26 5.27 24.68
CA ASP A 61 -2.77 6.33 25.55
C ASP A 61 -2.44 7.60 24.75
N SER A 62 -1.60 7.45 23.71
CA SER A 62 -1.11 8.49 22.79
C SER A 62 -0.36 9.66 23.43
N SER A 63 -0.04 9.63 24.73
CA SER A 63 0.77 10.66 25.36
C SER A 63 2.23 10.63 24.87
N PRO A 64 2.95 11.77 24.91
CA PRO A 64 4.38 11.81 24.57
C PRO A 64 5.24 10.82 25.37
N ASP A 65 4.85 10.51 26.60
CA ASP A 65 5.59 9.57 27.45
C ASP A 65 5.32 8.11 27.05
N ALA A 66 4.07 7.75 26.72
CA ALA A 66 3.75 6.43 26.16
C ALA A 66 4.45 6.20 24.82
N ILE A 67 4.45 7.21 23.94
CA ILE A 67 5.14 7.16 22.64
C ILE A 67 6.65 6.99 22.84
N ARG A 68 7.26 7.78 23.74
CA ARG A 68 8.69 7.65 24.05
C ARG A 68 9.03 6.28 24.61
N ALA A 69 8.23 5.77 25.54
CA ALA A 69 8.45 4.46 26.15
C ALA A 69 8.40 3.35 25.10
N PHE A 70 7.39 3.38 24.23
CA PHE A 70 7.24 2.43 23.13
C PHE A 70 8.42 2.47 22.17
N GLU A 71 8.73 3.65 21.62
CA GLU A 71 9.79 3.79 20.60
C GLU A 71 11.16 3.48 21.20
N SER A 72 11.44 3.87 22.44
CA SER A 72 12.71 3.52 23.12
C SER A 72 12.87 2.02 23.32
N ARG A 73 11.76 1.32 23.61
CA ARG A 73 11.75 -0.12 23.84
C ARG A 73 11.88 -0.90 22.54
N TRP A 74 11.10 -0.53 21.53
CA TRP A 74 10.88 -1.38 20.36
C TRP A 74 11.55 -0.88 19.09
N ALA A 75 11.75 0.41 18.89
CA ALA A 75 12.20 0.90 17.60
C ALA A 75 13.62 0.46 17.24
N SER A 76 13.83 0.07 15.98
CA SER A 76 15.17 -0.09 15.42
C SER A 76 15.79 1.28 15.16
N LYS A 77 17.12 1.31 14.97
CA LYS A 77 17.83 2.54 14.61
C LYS A 77 17.33 3.09 13.28
N LYS A 78 17.06 2.21 12.31
CA LYS A 78 16.46 2.60 11.01
C LYS A 78 15.10 3.24 11.20
N ARG A 79 14.26 2.68 12.08
CA ARG A 79 12.96 3.26 12.41
C ARG A 79 13.10 4.64 13.03
N LEU A 80 13.96 4.80 14.04
CA LEU A 80 14.19 6.08 14.72
C LEU A 80 14.76 7.15 13.79
N ALA A 81 15.61 6.77 12.84
CA ALA A 81 16.18 7.68 11.86
C ALA A 81 15.18 8.09 10.76
N ALA A 82 14.17 7.26 10.48
CA ALA A 82 13.16 7.55 9.46
C ALA A 82 12.32 8.78 9.81
N ARG A 83 11.93 8.89 11.08
CA ARG A 83 10.97 9.90 11.54
C ARG A 83 11.31 10.36 12.95
N THR A 84 11.32 11.67 13.16
CA THR A 84 11.72 12.26 14.45
C THR A 84 10.70 11.91 15.55
N MET A 85 11.12 12.05 16.81
CA MET A 85 10.20 11.84 17.93
C MET A 85 9.07 12.89 17.94
N GLU A 86 9.35 14.12 17.53
CA GLU A 86 8.36 15.18 17.43
C GLU A 86 7.28 14.85 16.39
N ASP A 87 7.68 14.38 15.21
CA ASP A 87 6.73 13.93 14.18
C ASP A 87 5.83 12.79 14.68
N ARG A 88 6.35 11.91 15.55
CA ARG A 88 5.57 10.82 16.16
C ARG A 88 4.58 11.35 17.20
N PHE A 89 4.99 12.34 18.00
CA PHE A 89 4.10 13.01 18.94
C PHE A 89 2.91 13.67 18.26
N GLN A 90 3.08 14.13 17.02
CA GLN A 90 1.97 14.68 16.22
C GLN A 90 1.14 13.57 15.54
N ARG A 91 1.78 12.56 14.94
CA ARG A 91 1.09 11.56 14.12
C ARG A 91 0.29 10.54 14.92
N ILE A 92 0.80 10.06 16.05
CA ILE A 92 0.15 8.96 16.79
C ILE A 92 -1.23 9.36 17.35
N PRO A 93 -1.42 10.54 17.97
CA PRO A 93 -2.75 10.99 18.39
C PRO A 93 -3.75 11.09 17.23
N GLN A 94 -3.31 11.63 16.08
CA GLN A 94 -4.15 11.69 14.88
C GLN A 94 -4.55 10.28 14.42
N MET A 95 -3.60 9.35 14.40
CA MET A 95 -3.85 7.96 14.04
C MET A 95 -4.86 7.29 14.98
N ARG A 96 -4.77 7.53 16.29
CA ARG A 96 -5.74 7.02 17.26
C ARG A 96 -7.14 7.53 16.95
N ASP A 97 -7.28 8.80 16.64
CA ASP A 97 -8.57 9.42 16.38
C ASP A 97 -9.16 8.94 15.03
N GLU A 98 -8.31 8.82 14.01
CA GLU A 98 -8.68 8.31 12.67
C GLU A 98 -9.07 6.82 12.70
N TRP A 99 -8.26 5.98 13.32
CA TRP A 99 -8.32 4.52 13.13
C TRP A 99 -8.82 3.76 14.34
N ALA A 100 -8.61 4.27 15.55
CA ALA A 100 -9.01 3.58 16.77
C ALA A 100 -10.31 4.14 17.37
N GLY A 101 -10.91 5.17 16.75
CA GLY A 101 -12.12 5.83 17.23
C GLY A 101 -12.04 6.32 18.67
N GLY A 102 -10.83 6.64 19.15
CA GLY A 102 -10.55 6.98 20.56
C GLY A 102 -10.61 5.81 21.56
N GLY A 103 -11.13 4.63 21.17
CA GLY A 103 -11.33 3.47 22.05
C GLY A 103 -10.28 2.37 21.95
N GLY A 104 -9.50 2.33 20.86
CA GLY A 104 -8.50 1.30 20.59
C GLY A 104 -8.92 0.34 19.47
N PHE A 105 -8.13 -0.72 19.30
CA PHE A 105 -8.39 -1.78 18.32
C PHE A 105 -8.81 -3.07 19.04
N ALA A 106 -9.84 -3.73 18.54
CA ALA A 106 -10.19 -5.10 18.90
C ALA A 106 -9.45 -6.05 17.95
N ILE A 107 -8.73 -7.04 18.49
CA ILE A 107 -8.04 -8.04 17.67
C ILE A 107 -9.05 -9.06 17.18
N THR A 108 -9.08 -9.29 15.87
CA THR A 108 -9.98 -10.23 15.21
C THR A 108 -9.26 -11.42 14.58
N GLY A 109 -7.92 -11.38 14.50
CA GLY A 109 -7.13 -12.51 14.02
C GLY A 109 -5.61 -12.28 14.08
N VAL A 110 -4.85 -13.38 14.08
CA VAL A 110 -3.38 -13.37 13.86
C VAL A 110 -3.12 -14.14 12.57
N GLU A 111 -2.76 -13.41 11.53
CA GLU A 111 -2.74 -13.90 10.15
C GLU A 111 -1.39 -14.54 9.78
N SER A 112 -0.29 -14.02 10.34
CA SER A 112 1.04 -14.59 10.14
C SER A 112 1.98 -14.19 11.27
N ILE A 113 2.92 -15.06 11.58
CA ILE A 113 3.97 -14.83 12.57
C ILE A 113 5.30 -15.41 12.09
N SER A 114 6.35 -14.62 12.22
CA SER A 114 7.75 -14.99 12.01
C SER A 114 8.65 -14.09 12.86
N ASP A 115 9.97 -14.30 12.80
CA ASP A 115 10.93 -13.44 13.48
C ASP A 115 10.96 -12.00 12.90
N LEU A 116 10.57 -11.84 11.63
CA LEU A 116 10.62 -10.56 10.92
C LEU A 116 9.24 -9.92 10.72
N LYS A 117 8.15 -10.64 11.04
CA LYS A 117 6.80 -10.18 10.72
C LYS A 117 5.75 -10.72 11.68
N LEU A 118 4.81 -9.86 12.06
CA LEU A 118 3.54 -10.23 12.69
C LEU A 118 2.41 -9.47 11.99
N LEU A 119 1.47 -10.19 11.40
CA LEU A 119 0.28 -9.61 10.78
C LEU A 119 -0.95 -9.90 11.64
N VAL A 120 -1.68 -8.85 12.02
CA VAL A 120 -2.83 -8.93 12.92
C VAL A 120 -4.04 -8.28 12.26
N SER A 121 -5.17 -8.97 12.23
CA SER A 121 -6.46 -8.40 11.86
C SER A 121 -7.08 -7.71 13.07
N VAL A 122 -7.58 -6.49 12.85
CA VAL A 122 -8.19 -5.67 13.89
C VAL A 122 -9.47 -4.99 13.40
N GLU A 123 -10.34 -4.63 14.33
CA GLU A 123 -11.51 -3.81 14.11
C GLU A 123 -11.61 -2.68 15.13
N SER A 124 -12.19 -1.57 14.72
CA SER A 124 -12.56 -0.45 15.57
C SER A 124 -13.90 0.13 15.10
N PRO A 125 -14.49 1.10 15.83
CA PRO A 125 -15.66 1.82 15.34
C PRO A 125 -15.42 2.57 14.02
N THR A 126 -14.17 2.85 13.65
CA THR A 126 -13.83 3.67 12.48
C THR A 126 -13.21 2.90 11.32
N ILE A 127 -12.58 1.73 11.55
CA ILE A 127 -12.04 0.89 10.46
C ILE A 127 -12.08 -0.60 10.80
N ALA A 128 -12.10 -1.44 9.76
CA ALA A 128 -11.61 -2.82 9.82
C ALA A 128 -10.26 -2.86 9.10
N ALA A 129 -9.21 -3.39 9.72
CA ALA A 129 -7.85 -3.29 9.19
C ALA A 129 -6.99 -4.51 9.44
N GLU A 130 -5.91 -4.61 8.69
CA GLU A 130 -4.78 -5.46 9.03
C GLU A 130 -3.57 -4.58 9.37
N ILE A 131 -2.87 -4.95 10.43
CA ILE A 131 -1.66 -4.27 10.90
C ILE A 131 -0.47 -5.23 10.76
N ASP A 132 0.46 -4.84 9.89
CA ASP A 132 1.71 -5.53 9.63
C ASP A 132 2.85 -4.91 10.46
N PHE A 133 3.27 -5.62 11.50
CA PHE A 133 4.44 -5.30 12.29
C PHE A 133 5.68 -5.95 11.67
N GLN A 134 6.57 -5.12 11.13
CA GLN A 134 7.80 -5.56 10.49
C GLN A 134 8.99 -5.32 11.41
N PHE A 135 9.84 -6.34 11.59
CA PHE A 135 11.00 -6.29 12.47
C PHE A 135 12.30 -6.23 11.67
N ASP A 136 13.30 -5.57 12.24
CA ASP A 136 14.61 -5.36 11.62
C ASP A 136 15.43 -6.65 11.64
N ASP A 137 15.91 -7.08 10.49
CA ASP A 137 16.74 -8.27 10.33
C ASP A 137 18.14 -8.09 10.95
N ALA A 138 18.63 -6.85 10.98
CA ALA A 138 19.92 -6.49 11.58
C ALA A 138 19.83 -6.23 13.09
N GLU A 139 18.63 -5.98 13.62
CA GLU A 139 18.40 -5.71 15.05
C GLU A 139 17.27 -6.62 15.58
N PRO A 140 17.58 -7.88 15.94
CA PRO A 140 16.57 -8.86 16.33
C PRO A 140 15.60 -8.37 17.42
N GLY A 141 14.30 -8.49 17.14
CA GLY A 141 13.23 -8.07 18.04
C GLY A 141 12.97 -6.56 18.07
N LYS A 142 13.67 -5.78 17.25
CA LYS A 142 13.39 -4.35 17.06
C LYS A 142 12.44 -4.13 15.89
N LEU A 143 11.45 -3.28 16.12
CA LEU A 143 10.42 -2.88 15.17
C LEU A 143 11.01 -1.92 14.15
N LEU A 144 10.91 -2.30 12.87
CA LEU A 144 11.30 -1.50 11.72
C LEU A 144 10.13 -0.61 11.27
N ALA A 145 8.95 -1.21 11.04
CA ALA A 145 7.79 -0.51 10.50
C ALA A 145 6.48 -1.09 11.03
N VAL A 146 5.43 -0.27 10.97
CA VAL A 146 4.04 -0.70 11.20
C VAL A 146 3.25 -0.19 10.00
N MET A 147 2.70 -1.11 9.22
CA MET A 147 1.86 -0.80 8.07
C MET A 147 0.42 -1.15 8.41
N VAL A 148 -0.53 -0.29 8.02
CA VAL A 148 -1.95 -0.51 8.27
C VAL A 148 -2.70 -0.46 6.95
N GLU A 149 -3.45 -1.51 6.65
CA GLU A 149 -4.34 -1.59 5.50
C GLU A 149 -5.79 -1.67 6.01
N GLY A 150 -6.45 -0.50 6.06
CA GLY A 150 -7.80 -0.34 6.58
C GLY A 150 -8.87 -0.23 5.49
N SER A 151 -10.10 -0.55 5.85
CA SER A 151 -11.31 -0.27 5.07
C SER A 151 -12.38 0.35 5.99
N PRO A 152 -13.30 1.18 5.47
CA PRO A 152 -14.36 1.76 6.29
C PRO A 152 -15.22 0.70 6.99
N PRO A 153 -15.87 1.02 8.12
CA PRO A 153 -16.73 0.08 8.84
C PRO A 153 -17.89 -0.39 7.95
N GLY A 154 -18.28 -1.66 8.05
CA GLY A 154 -19.31 -2.26 7.18
C GLY A 154 -18.77 -2.86 5.87
N HIS A 155 -17.52 -2.62 5.55
CA HIS A 155 -16.76 -3.34 4.52
C HIS A 155 -15.97 -4.51 5.12
N ALA A 156 -16.47 -5.10 6.20
CA ALA A 156 -15.84 -6.24 6.86
C ALA A 156 -15.69 -7.41 5.87
N ALA A 157 -14.59 -8.14 5.97
CA ALA A 157 -14.35 -9.27 5.09
C ALA A 157 -15.35 -10.40 5.38
N LEU A 158 -15.91 -10.99 4.33
CA LEU A 158 -16.89 -12.06 4.43
C LEU A 158 -16.19 -13.44 4.36
N PRO A 159 -16.77 -14.49 4.97
CA PRO A 159 -16.29 -15.85 4.74
C PRO A 159 -16.27 -16.19 3.25
N LEU A 160 -15.13 -16.65 2.76
CA LEU A 160 -14.95 -17.00 1.34
C LEU A 160 -15.63 -18.32 0.99
N THR A 161 -16.65 -18.26 0.14
CA THR A 161 -17.19 -19.47 -0.51
C THR A 161 -16.22 -20.03 -1.56
N ALA A 162 -16.36 -21.30 -1.90
CA ALA A 162 -15.59 -21.90 -3.00
C ALA A 162 -15.88 -21.22 -4.35
N GLU A 163 -17.13 -20.78 -4.55
CA GLU A 163 -17.57 -20.08 -5.75
C GLU A 163 -16.93 -18.70 -5.88
N SER A 164 -17.01 -17.86 -4.83
CA SER A 164 -16.42 -16.51 -4.81
C SER A 164 -14.90 -16.54 -5.02
N ARG A 165 -14.23 -17.56 -4.45
CA ARG A 165 -12.79 -17.79 -4.62
C ARG A 165 -12.43 -18.15 -6.05
N THR A 166 -13.16 -19.09 -6.63
CA THR A 166 -13.01 -19.49 -8.04
C THR A 166 -13.24 -18.32 -8.99
N ALA A 167 -14.31 -17.55 -8.78
CA ALA A 167 -14.63 -16.37 -9.57
C ALA A 167 -13.52 -15.31 -9.49
N THR A 168 -13.03 -15.01 -8.28
CA THR A 168 -11.97 -14.02 -8.06
C THR A 168 -10.66 -14.42 -8.74
N ILE A 169 -10.25 -15.69 -8.64
CA ILE A 169 -9.02 -16.19 -9.27
C ILE A 169 -9.12 -16.17 -10.80
N ASN A 170 -10.27 -16.58 -11.35
CA ASN A 170 -10.53 -16.49 -12.78
C ASN A 170 -10.54 -15.04 -13.27
N GLY A 171 -11.14 -14.13 -12.50
CA GLY A 171 -11.13 -12.69 -12.76
C GLY A 171 -9.72 -12.12 -12.80
N ALA A 172 -8.87 -12.47 -11.81
CA ALA A 172 -7.46 -12.07 -11.79
C ALA A 172 -6.70 -12.60 -13.01
N ALA A 173 -6.86 -13.88 -13.35
CA ALA A 173 -6.21 -14.48 -14.51
C ALA A 173 -6.60 -13.77 -15.82
N LYS A 174 -7.87 -13.41 -15.96
CA LYS A 174 -8.37 -12.64 -17.11
C LYS A 174 -7.78 -11.23 -17.16
N ALA A 175 -7.88 -10.47 -16.07
CA ALA A 175 -7.40 -9.09 -16.00
C ALA A 175 -5.90 -8.99 -16.36
N LEU A 176 -5.08 -9.93 -15.87
CA LEU A 176 -3.65 -9.99 -16.21
C LEU A 176 -3.43 -10.23 -17.70
N ARG A 177 -4.11 -11.22 -18.28
CA ARG A 177 -3.99 -11.53 -19.71
C ARG A 177 -4.41 -10.37 -20.60
N ASP A 178 -5.40 -9.60 -20.18
CA ASP A 178 -5.92 -8.49 -20.95
C ASP A 178 -5.03 -7.24 -20.86
N ALA A 179 -4.48 -6.95 -19.67
CA ALA A 179 -3.91 -5.62 -19.39
C ALA A 179 -2.43 -5.58 -18.98
N TYR A 180 -1.84 -6.67 -18.46
CA TYR A 180 -0.48 -6.62 -17.91
C TYR A 180 0.57 -6.24 -18.98
N VAL A 181 1.54 -5.39 -18.68
CA VAL A 181 2.44 -4.83 -19.71
C VAL A 181 3.30 -5.90 -20.43
N PHE A 182 3.53 -7.07 -19.83
CA PHE A 182 4.27 -8.18 -20.45
C PHE A 182 3.37 -9.38 -20.76
N PRO A 183 2.94 -9.60 -22.02
CA PRO A 183 1.99 -10.66 -22.36
C PRO A 183 2.38 -12.07 -21.89
N GLU A 184 3.63 -12.46 -22.13
CA GLU A 184 4.11 -13.80 -21.77
C GLU A 184 4.16 -14.01 -20.26
N THR A 185 4.58 -13.00 -19.50
CA THR A 185 4.59 -13.05 -18.04
C THR A 185 3.16 -13.08 -17.48
N ALA A 186 2.24 -12.36 -18.10
CA ALA A 186 0.82 -12.39 -17.76
C ALA A 186 0.24 -13.80 -17.90
N ASP A 187 0.55 -14.49 -18.99
CA ASP A 187 0.12 -15.86 -19.22
C ASP A 187 0.71 -16.84 -18.21
N LYS A 188 1.99 -16.69 -17.86
CA LYS A 188 2.64 -17.51 -16.81
C LYS A 188 1.97 -17.30 -15.45
N MET A 189 1.69 -16.05 -15.08
CA MET A 189 0.98 -15.72 -13.84
C MET A 189 -0.42 -16.33 -13.81
N ALA A 190 -1.20 -16.14 -14.87
CA ALA A 190 -2.55 -16.68 -15.00
C ALA A 190 -2.56 -18.21 -14.93
N GLN A 191 -1.62 -18.88 -15.63
CA GLN A 191 -1.47 -20.34 -15.55
C GLN A 191 -1.11 -20.82 -14.14
N SER A 192 -0.21 -20.11 -13.45
CA SER A 192 0.21 -20.44 -12.08
C SER A 192 -0.96 -20.45 -11.10
N ILE A 193 -1.74 -19.36 -11.04
CA ILE A 193 -2.87 -19.26 -10.10
C ILE A 193 -4.02 -20.21 -10.46
N LEU A 194 -4.25 -20.47 -11.76
CA LEU A 194 -5.27 -21.43 -12.19
C LEU A 194 -4.88 -22.88 -11.87
N ALA A 195 -3.59 -23.22 -11.99
CA ALA A 195 -3.08 -24.54 -11.61
C ALA A 195 -3.19 -24.76 -10.10
N LYS A 196 -2.81 -23.76 -9.29
CA LYS A 196 -2.97 -23.78 -7.83
C LYS A 196 -4.43 -23.92 -7.40
N LEU A 197 -5.35 -23.24 -8.11
CA LEU A 197 -6.78 -23.41 -7.91
C LEU A 197 -7.26 -24.83 -8.21
N ALA A 198 -6.86 -25.39 -9.35
CA ALA A 198 -7.22 -26.76 -9.71
C ALA A 198 -6.65 -27.81 -8.73
N ALA A 199 -5.51 -27.52 -8.10
CA ALA A 199 -4.89 -28.35 -7.07
C ALA A 199 -5.49 -28.17 -5.66
N GLY A 200 -6.46 -27.27 -5.47
CA GLY A 200 -7.07 -26.99 -4.17
C GLY A 200 -6.16 -26.23 -3.19
N GLU A 201 -5.06 -25.62 -3.66
CA GLU A 201 -4.11 -24.90 -2.79
C GLU A 201 -4.71 -23.68 -2.09
N TYR A 202 -5.83 -23.17 -2.60
CA TYR A 202 -6.53 -22.06 -2.00
C TYR A 202 -7.60 -22.50 -1.00
N ASP A 203 -8.00 -23.78 -0.93
CA ASP A 203 -9.23 -24.26 -0.24
C ASP A 203 -9.26 -23.95 1.26
N THR A 204 -8.11 -23.85 1.91
CA THR A 204 -8.02 -23.54 3.34
C THR A 204 -8.15 -22.05 3.67
N ILE A 205 -8.18 -21.16 2.67
CA ILE A 205 -8.25 -19.71 2.88
C ILE A 205 -9.71 -19.30 3.12
N THR A 206 -10.01 -18.82 4.32
CA THR A 206 -11.38 -18.55 4.75
C THR A 206 -11.77 -17.08 4.72
N ASN A 207 -10.81 -16.17 4.56
CA ASN A 207 -11.01 -14.71 4.61
C ASN A 207 -10.48 -14.02 3.34
N GLU A 208 -11.21 -13.01 2.86
CA GLU A 208 -10.92 -12.25 1.63
C GLU A 208 -9.55 -11.59 1.63
N ARG A 209 -9.16 -10.95 2.75
CA ARG A 209 -7.83 -10.33 2.85
C ARG A 209 -6.71 -11.36 2.70
N ALA A 210 -6.86 -12.53 3.32
CA ALA A 210 -5.91 -13.62 3.19
C ALA A 210 -5.81 -14.16 1.75
N LEU A 211 -6.92 -14.20 1.01
CA LEU A 211 -6.90 -14.55 -0.41
C LEU A 211 -6.17 -13.47 -1.24
N ALA A 212 -6.44 -12.19 -0.99
CA ALA A 212 -5.78 -11.09 -1.66
C ALA A 212 -4.24 -11.12 -1.47
N ARG A 213 -3.78 -11.36 -0.24
CA ARG A 213 -2.35 -11.56 0.06
C ARG A 213 -1.78 -12.75 -0.70
N ARG A 214 -2.41 -13.92 -0.55
CA ARG A 214 -1.91 -15.15 -1.16
C ARG A 214 -1.82 -15.02 -2.69
N LEU A 215 -2.81 -14.40 -3.32
CA LEU A 215 -2.77 -14.13 -4.76
C LEU A 215 -1.66 -13.15 -5.11
N THR A 216 -1.49 -12.08 -4.34
CA THR A 216 -0.37 -11.14 -4.53
C THR A 216 0.97 -11.87 -4.48
N ASP A 217 1.19 -12.72 -3.49
CA ASP A 217 2.43 -13.49 -3.34
C ASP A 217 2.64 -14.47 -4.50
N ASP A 218 1.61 -15.24 -4.87
CA ASP A 218 1.70 -16.21 -5.98
C ASP A 218 1.96 -15.51 -7.33
N LEU A 219 1.40 -14.31 -7.54
CA LEU A 219 1.62 -13.51 -8.75
C LEU A 219 3.04 -12.92 -8.79
N ARG A 220 3.49 -12.31 -7.68
CA ARG A 220 4.83 -11.72 -7.56
C ARG A 220 5.95 -12.74 -7.60
N ALA A 221 5.68 -13.98 -7.16
CA ALA A 221 6.63 -15.09 -7.32
C ALA A 221 6.95 -15.39 -8.79
N VAL A 222 6.07 -14.99 -9.73
CA VAL A 222 6.26 -15.17 -11.17
C VAL A 222 6.74 -13.88 -11.85
N SER A 223 6.15 -12.73 -11.53
CA SER A 223 6.47 -11.46 -12.20
C SER A 223 7.70 -10.76 -11.64
N HIS A 224 7.98 -10.94 -10.34
CA HIS A 224 8.90 -10.11 -9.55
C HIS A 224 8.55 -8.61 -9.53
N ASP A 225 7.34 -8.26 -9.97
CA ASP A 225 6.86 -6.89 -10.09
C ASP A 225 6.17 -6.45 -8.79
N LEU A 226 6.78 -5.50 -8.09
CA LEU A 226 6.32 -5.05 -6.77
C LEU A 226 5.13 -4.08 -6.83
N HIS A 227 4.78 -3.60 -8.01
CA HIS A 227 3.60 -2.76 -8.25
C HIS A 227 2.33 -3.60 -8.41
N LEU A 228 2.45 -4.83 -8.90
CA LEU A 228 1.33 -5.77 -9.00
C LEU A 228 0.81 -6.18 -7.62
N GLY A 229 -0.50 -6.10 -7.39
CA GLY A 229 -1.11 -6.59 -6.15
C GLY A 229 -2.61 -6.78 -6.24
N VAL A 230 -3.14 -7.76 -5.49
CA VAL A 230 -4.58 -7.95 -5.33
C VAL A 230 -5.00 -7.30 -4.02
N ARG A 231 -6.05 -6.50 -4.08
CA ARG A 231 -6.63 -5.78 -2.94
C ARG A 231 -8.01 -6.31 -2.64
N PHE A 232 -8.29 -6.41 -1.34
CA PHE A 232 -9.65 -6.49 -0.86
C PHE A 232 -10.31 -5.11 -1.05
N ALA A 233 -11.23 -5.03 -2.00
CA ALA A 233 -11.85 -3.80 -2.48
C ALA A 233 -13.37 -4.03 -2.66
N PRO A 234 -14.11 -4.16 -1.56
CA PRO A 234 -15.55 -4.33 -1.61
C PRO A 234 -16.22 -3.19 -2.35
N ALA A 235 -17.06 -3.53 -3.32
CA ALA A 235 -17.82 -2.56 -4.07
C ALA A 235 -18.75 -1.81 -3.10
N ASP A 236 -18.62 -0.50 -3.07
CA ASP A 236 -19.64 0.36 -2.49
C ASP A 236 -20.85 0.32 -3.46
N PRO A 237 -22.04 -0.13 -3.02
CA PRO A 237 -23.23 -0.17 -3.87
C PRO A 237 -23.64 1.21 -4.43
N SER A 238 -23.13 2.29 -3.84
CA SER A 238 -23.32 3.68 -4.28
C SER A 238 -22.20 4.21 -5.17
N ALA A 239 -21.07 3.49 -5.27
CA ALA A 239 -19.97 3.88 -6.14
C ALA A 239 -20.21 3.40 -7.60
N PRO A 240 -19.75 4.15 -8.60
CA PRO A 240 -19.76 3.71 -9.99
C PRO A 240 -19.07 2.33 -10.14
N THR A 241 -19.64 1.46 -10.98
CA THR A 241 -19.20 0.06 -11.18
C THR A 241 -17.79 -0.09 -11.73
N ALA A 242 -17.20 0.98 -12.25
CA ALA A 242 -15.77 1.14 -12.47
C ALA A 242 -15.35 2.47 -11.85
N PRO A 243 -14.29 2.50 -11.01
CA PRO A 243 -13.63 3.77 -10.73
C PRO A 243 -13.15 4.30 -12.08
N ASP A 244 -13.69 5.42 -12.50
CA ASP A 244 -13.07 6.20 -13.56
C ASP A 244 -11.78 6.75 -12.95
N GLU A 245 -10.62 6.20 -13.32
CA GLU A 245 -9.33 6.67 -12.82
C GLU A 245 -9.04 8.11 -13.26
N ASP A 246 -9.73 8.59 -14.30
CA ASP A 246 -9.71 10.00 -14.74
C ASP A 246 -10.74 10.84 -13.99
N ALA A 247 -11.59 10.25 -13.13
CA ALA A 247 -12.52 11.01 -12.33
C ALA A 247 -11.75 11.89 -11.34
N PRO A 248 -12.14 13.15 -11.19
CA PRO A 248 -11.51 14.03 -10.22
C PRO A 248 -11.67 13.44 -8.81
N PRO A 249 -10.64 13.58 -7.94
CA PRO A 249 -10.72 13.11 -6.56
C PRO A 249 -11.98 13.61 -5.86
N SER A 250 -12.55 12.84 -4.94
CA SER A 250 -13.77 13.25 -4.25
C SER A 250 -13.58 14.54 -3.43
N ALA A 251 -14.66 15.19 -3.00
CA ALA A 251 -14.55 16.38 -2.14
C ALA A 251 -13.83 16.07 -0.81
N GLU A 252 -14.02 14.85 -0.29
CA GLU A 252 -13.34 14.36 0.91
C GLU A 252 -11.85 14.12 0.64
N ASP A 253 -11.50 13.48 -0.47
CA ASP A 253 -10.09 13.28 -0.87
C ASP A 253 -9.37 14.61 -1.03
N ARG A 254 -10.00 15.60 -1.70
CA ARG A 254 -9.44 16.96 -1.82
C ARG A 254 -9.28 17.64 -0.47
N ALA A 255 -10.24 17.49 0.43
CA ALA A 255 -10.13 18.05 1.78
C ALA A 255 -9.01 17.39 2.60
N TRP A 256 -8.82 16.07 2.46
CA TRP A 256 -7.72 15.35 3.07
C TRP A 256 -6.37 15.77 2.50
N MET A 257 -6.24 15.83 1.17
CA MET A 257 -5.03 16.30 0.50
C MET A 257 -4.63 17.72 0.94
N ARG A 258 -5.60 18.64 1.07
CA ARG A 258 -5.37 19.98 1.63
C ARG A 258 -4.83 19.94 3.05
N ARG A 259 -5.43 19.13 3.94
CA ARG A 259 -4.98 19.00 5.34
C ARG A 259 -3.56 18.47 5.44
N GLU A 260 -3.21 17.54 4.55
CA GLU A 260 -1.87 16.97 4.44
C GLU A 260 -0.88 17.86 3.68
N ASN A 261 -1.28 19.08 3.31
CA ASN A 261 -0.50 20.02 2.51
C ASN A 261 0.07 19.36 1.25
N TYR A 262 -0.73 18.50 0.61
CA TYR A 262 -0.36 17.75 -0.60
C TYR A 262 0.95 16.96 -0.45
N ALA A 263 1.21 16.47 0.77
CA ALA A 263 2.43 15.78 1.17
C ALA A 263 3.71 16.64 1.18
N PHE A 264 3.65 17.96 0.96
CA PHE A 264 4.77 18.86 1.19
C PHE A 264 4.94 19.11 2.69
N ARG A 265 6.02 18.59 3.28
CA ARG A 265 6.23 18.59 4.73
C ARG A 265 7.13 19.71 5.21
N LYS A 266 8.12 20.12 4.41
CA LYS A 266 9.09 21.11 4.85
C LYS A 266 9.77 21.82 3.67
N ALA A 267 9.83 23.15 3.73
CA ALA A 267 10.70 23.98 2.92
C ALA A 267 11.55 24.85 3.87
N GLU A 268 12.87 24.80 3.74
CA GLU A 268 13.80 25.49 4.65
C GLU A 268 15.04 26.00 3.90
N VAL A 269 15.57 27.16 4.32
CA VAL A 269 16.91 27.62 3.93
C VAL A 269 17.88 27.27 5.05
N LEU A 270 18.74 26.29 4.81
CA LEU A 270 19.74 25.80 5.75
C LEU A 270 21.01 26.66 5.75
N PRO A 271 21.87 26.56 6.80
CA PRO A 271 23.15 27.26 6.84
C PRO A 271 24.00 27.02 5.59
N GLY A 272 24.54 28.12 5.03
CA GLY A 272 25.22 28.10 3.74
C GLY A 272 24.30 28.40 2.54
N ASN A 273 23.08 28.91 2.78
CA ASN A 273 22.10 29.22 1.73
C ASN A 273 21.70 27.99 0.91
N ILE A 274 21.53 26.85 1.57
CA ILE A 274 21.15 25.59 0.94
C ILE A 274 19.65 25.40 1.12
N GLY A 275 18.90 25.35 0.03
CA GLY A 275 17.49 25.05 0.05
C GLY A 275 17.24 23.58 0.36
N TYR A 276 16.25 23.30 1.20
CA TYR A 276 15.83 21.96 1.55
C TYR A 276 14.33 21.83 1.34
N LEU A 277 13.91 20.84 0.55
CA LEU A 277 12.52 20.54 0.27
C LEU A 277 12.21 19.07 0.58
N LYS A 278 11.38 18.81 1.58
CA LYS A 278 10.86 17.48 1.92
C LYS A 278 9.39 17.37 1.53
N PHE A 279 9.08 16.31 0.79
CA PHE A 279 7.72 15.95 0.43
C PHE A 279 7.61 14.44 0.21
N ASP A 280 6.46 13.86 0.55
CA ASP A 280 6.32 12.40 0.67
C ASP A 280 5.45 11.77 -0.43
N ALA A 281 4.94 12.57 -1.37
CA ALA A 281 4.23 12.09 -2.56
C ALA A 281 4.25 13.15 -3.69
N PHE A 282 4.11 12.68 -4.93
CA PHE A 282 3.90 13.53 -6.12
C PHE A 282 2.39 13.60 -6.42
N VAL A 283 1.69 14.54 -5.79
CA VAL A 283 0.22 14.66 -5.93
C VAL A 283 -0.15 15.42 -7.21
N ASP A 284 -1.10 14.89 -7.98
CA ASP A 284 -1.65 15.57 -9.16
C ASP A 284 -2.92 16.33 -8.82
N ASP A 285 -2.75 17.59 -8.44
CA ASP A 285 -3.85 18.50 -8.15
C ASP A 285 -3.40 19.93 -8.43
N GLU A 286 -4.33 20.82 -8.82
CA GLU A 286 -4.00 22.21 -9.14
C GLU A 286 -3.46 22.96 -7.91
N GLU A 287 -4.05 22.77 -6.74
CA GLU A 287 -3.59 23.36 -5.49
C GLU A 287 -2.26 22.72 -5.02
N ALA A 288 -2.02 21.44 -5.34
CA ALA A 288 -0.71 20.81 -5.12
C ALA A 288 0.38 21.49 -5.97
N ARG A 289 0.09 21.80 -7.24
CA ARG A 289 1.03 22.54 -8.12
C ARG A 289 1.28 23.96 -7.60
N ALA A 290 0.26 24.62 -7.06
CA ALA A 290 0.42 25.93 -6.44
C ALA A 290 1.31 25.86 -5.18
N THR A 291 1.13 24.84 -4.33
CA THR A 291 1.98 24.57 -3.16
C THR A 291 3.43 24.31 -3.58
N ALA A 292 3.64 23.48 -4.61
CA ALA A 292 4.96 23.21 -5.18
C ALA A 292 5.62 24.48 -5.71
N ALA A 293 4.89 25.31 -6.46
CA ALA A 293 5.38 26.59 -6.99
C ALA A 293 5.79 27.56 -5.89
N ALA A 294 5.02 27.64 -4.80
CA ALA A 294 5.34 28.46 -3.64
C ALA A 294 6.63 28.00 -2.95
N ALA A 295 6.81 26.69 -2.77
CA ALA A 295 8.03 26.12 -2.21
C ALA A 295 9.26 26.41 -3.10
N MET A 296 9.12 26.22 -4.42
CA MET A 296 10.20 26.52 -5.37
C MET A 296 10.52 28.02 -5.40
N SER A 297 9.51 28.88 -5.30
CA SER A 297 9.71 30.33 -5.21
C SER A 297 10.45 30.73 -3.93
N PHE A 298 10.08 30.14 -2.80
CA PHE A 298 10.76 30.36 -1.51
C PHE A 298 12.25 29.97 -1.57
N LEU A 299 12.59 28.91 -2.30
CA LEU A 299 13.96 28.40 -2.43
C LEU A 299 14.73 28.98 -3.63
N SER A 300 14.12 29.87 -4.43
CA SER A 300 14.65 30.32 -5.73
C SER A 300 15.99 31.09 -5.67
N HIS A 301 16.37 31.59 -4.49
CA HIS A 301 17.61 32.32 -4.25
C HIS A 301 18.65 31.53 -3.46
N CYS A 302 18.43 30.24 -3.25
CA CYS A 302 19.42 29.36 -2.62
C CYS A 302 20.58 29.08 -3.59
N ASP A 303 21.76 28.79 -3.03
CA ASP A 303 22.96 28.46 -3.83
C ASP A 303 23.06 26.97 -4.17
N ALA A 304 22.26 26.13 -3.51
CA ALA A 304 22.09 24.70 -3.79
C ALA A 304 20.70 24.25 -3.32
N ILE A 305 20.18 23.14 -3.84
CA ILE A 305 18.93 22.53 -3.37
C ILE A 305 19.10 21.04 -3.04
N VAL A 306 18.48 20.61 -1.95
CA VAL A 306 18.32 19.22 -1.55
C VAL A 306 16.83 18.86 -1.57
N TYR A 307 16.46 17.87 -2.40
CA TYR A 307 15.15 17.23 -2.36
C TYR A 307 15.22 15.99 -1.47
N ASP A 308 14.42 15.92 -0.41
CA ASP A 308 14.36 14.75 0.46
C ASP A 308 13.19 13.83 0.09
N LEU A 309 13.50 12.70 -0.54
CA LEU A 309 12.55 11.69 -0.99
C LEU A 309 12.66 10.38 -0.18
N ARG A 310 13.35 10.39 0.97
CA ARG A 310 13.59 9.18 1.78
C ARG A 310 12.32 8.52 2.31
N GLU A 311 11.19 9.23 2.35
CA GLU A 311 9.88 8.70 2.74
C GLU A 311 8.84 8.84 1.63
N ASN A 312 9.27 9.13 0.40
CA ASN A 312 8.37 9.40 -0.71
C ASN A 312 8.03 8.13 -1.50
N GLY A 313 6.75 7.75 -1.49
CA GLY A 313 6.24 6.54 -2.16
C GLY A 313 5.93 6.72 -3.65
N GLY A 314 6.19 7.91 -4.21
CA GLY A 314 5.97 8.27 -5.60
C GLY A 314 4.69 9.04 -5.83
N GLY A 315 4.06 8.86 -6.99
CA GLY A 315 2.88 9.59 -7.40
C GLY A 315 2.90 9.91 -8.88
N SER A 316 2.30 11.04 -9.27
CA SER A 316 2.02 11.40 -10.65
C SER A 316 3.23 11.88 -11.44
N PRO A 317 3.44 11.36 -12.67
CA PRO A 317 4.36 11.91 -13.66
C PRO A 317 4.17 13.41 -13.95
N ALA A 318 2.95 13.94 -13.85
CA ALA A 318 2.68 15.36 -14.11
C ALA A 318 3.36 16.27 -13.07
N MET A 319 3.32 15.91 -11.78
CA MET A 319 4.02 16.66 -10.74
C MET A 319 5.55 16.48 -10.84
N ILE A 320 6.01 15.31 -11.27
CA ILE A 320 7.43 15.04 -11.57
C ILE A 320 7.92 15.96 -12.69
N GLN A 321 7.18 16.02 -13.80
CA GLN A 321 7.43 16.92 -14.92
C GLN A 321 7.47 18.38 -14.45
N PHE A 322 6.49 18.81 -13.65
CA PHE A 322 6.40 20.16 -13.12
C PHE A 322 7.62 20.56 -12.29
N LEU A 323 7.97 19.77 -11.25
CA LEU A 323 9.11 20.05 -10.38
C LEU A 323 10.44 19.96 -11.14
N THR A 324 10.59 18.98 -12.03
CA THR A 324 11.79 18.82 -12.86
C THR A 324 12.01 20.03 -13.77
N SER A 325 10.94 20.64 -14.27
CA SER A 325 11.02 21.79 -15.18
C SER A 325 11.67 23.03 -14.55
N TYR A 326 11.65 23.17 -13.21
CA TYR A 326 12.41 24.22 -12.53
C TYR A 326 13.93 24.04 -12.65
N LEU A 327 14.41 22.85 -12.99
CA LEU A 327 15.84 22.52 -13.00
C LEU A 327 16.51 22.68 -14.37
N PHE A 328 15.72 22.96 -15.42
CA PHE A 328 16.18 23.04 -16.79
C PHE A 328 15.77 24.38 -17.43
N SER A 329 16.67 24.94 -18.24
CA SER A 329 16.41 26.14 -19.05
C SER A 329 16.09 25.81 -20.51
N GLU A 330 16.28 24.55 -20.90
CA GLU A 330 16.07 24.04 -22.25
C GLU A 330 15.11 22.86 -22.18
N ARG A 331 14.25 22.74 -23.19
CA ARG A 331 13.32 21.62 -23.30
C ARG A 331 14.08 20.30 -23.33
N THR A 332 13.84 19.46 -22.32
CA THR A 332 14.61 18.24 -22.07
C THR A 332 13.69 17.03 -21.99
N HIS A 333 14.06 15.93 -22.66
CA HIS A 333 13.32 14.67 -22.63
C HIS A 333 13.58 13.95 -21.31
N LEU A 334 12.53 13.64 -20.56
CA LEU A 334 12.62 13.05 -19.23
C LEU A 334 12.46 11.54 -19.28
N ASN A 335 11.36 11.04 -19.85
CA ASN A 335 10.97 9.63 -19.78
C ASN A 335 9.92 9.29 -20.85
N ASP A 336 9.81 8.02 -21.23
CA ASP A 336 8.78 7.48 -22.12
C ASP A 336 7.92 6.46 -21.39
N MET A 337 6.62 6.42 -21.69
CA MET A 337 5.72 5.33 -21.31
C MET A 337 5.49 4.40 -22.49
N ILE A 338 5.79 3.13 -22.28
CA ILE A 338 5.64 2.07 -23.27
C ILE A 338 4.47 1.18 -22.86
N ASP A 339 3.56 0.94 -23.80
CA ASP A 339 2.41 0.06 -23.58
C ASP A 339 2.77 -1.44 -23.78
N ARG A 340 1.75 -2.28 -23.59
CA ARG A 340 1.84 -3.74 -23.77
C ARG A 340 2.22 -4.17 -25.21
N THR A 341 1.96 -3.34 -26.22
CA THR A 341 2.34 -3.62 -27.62
C THR A 341 3.80 -3.26 -27.92
N GLY A 342 4.45 -2.54 -27.00
CA GLY A 342 5.79 -2.00 -27.18
C GLY A 342 5.81 -0.62 -27.84
N ALA A 343 4.65 0.01 -28.01
CA ALA A 343 4.55 1.37 -28.55
C ALA A 343 4.80 2.40 -27.44
N VAL A 344 5.47 3.50 -27.80
CA VAL A 344 5.52 4.70 -26.95
C VAL A 344 4.15 5.38 -27.04
N VAL A 345 3.44 5.45 -25.92
CA VAL A 345 2.09 6.04 -25.83
C VAL A 345 2.10 7.42 -25.19
N GLU A 346 3.17 7.75 -24.46
CA GLU A 346 3.35 9.07 -23.86
C GLU A 346 4.85 9.39 -23.72
N GLU A 347 5.22 10.64 -24.00
CA GLU A 347 6.57 11.15 -23.80
C GLU A 347 6.53 12.33 -22.81
N TYR A 348 7.35 12.27 -21.77
CA TYR A 348 7.48 13.35 -20.80
C TYR A 348 8.66 14.25 -21.14
N TRP A 349 8.36 15.51 -21.43
CA TRP A 349 9.34 16.57 -21.66
C TRP A 349 9.20 17.66 -20.59
N THR A 350 10.28 18.36 -20.23
CA THR A 350 10.14 19.54 -19.37
C THR A 350 9.19 20.57 -20.00
N LEU A 351 8.44 21.27 -19.15
CA LEU A 351 7.56 22.36 -19.54
C LEU A 351 8.36 23.54 -20.10
N ASP A 352 7.77 24.28 -21.05
CA ASP A 352 8.40 25.46 -21.64
C ASP A 352 8.53 26.61 -20.62
N THR A 353 7.64 26.66 -19.63
CA THR A 353 7.65 27.66 -18.55
C THR A 353 7.20 27.07 -17.23
N VAL A 354 7.64 27.68 -16.14
CA VAL A 354 7.19 27.39 -14.77
C VAL A 354 6.82 28.70 -14.06
N PRO A 355 5.89 28.70 -13.09
CA PRO A 355 5.63 29.86 -12.26
C PRO A 355 6.90 30.38 -11.58
N GLY A 356 7.16 31.68 -11.67
CA GLY A 356 8.40 32.29 -11.19
C GLY A 356 9.52 32.20 -12.23
N SER A 357 10.66 31.61 -11.88
CA SER A 357 11.78 31.43 -12.81
C SER A 357 12.43 30.07 -12.59
N PRO A 358 12.92 29.41 -13.66
CA PRO A 358 13.79 28.26 -13.52
C PRO A 358 15.01 28.60 -12.66
N LEU A 359 15.49 27.61 -11.93
CA LEU A 359 16.72 27.72 -11.15
C LEU A 359 17.93 27.85 -12.09
N PRO A 360 19.04 28.43 -11.61
CA PRO A 360 20.26 28.52 -12.40
C PRO A 360 20.70 27.14 -12.93
N LYS A 361 21.10 27.09 -14.22
CA LYS A 361 21.50 25.84 -14.91
C LYS A 361 22.59 25.06 -14.16
N ASN A 362 23.50 25.76 -13.50
CA ASN A 362 24.63 25.18 -12.78
C ASN A 362 24.40 25.06 -11.26
N LEU A 363 23.17 25.30 -10.77
CA LEU A 363 22.84 25.15 -9.36
C LEU A 363 23.04 23.69 -8.92
N PRO A 364 23.88 23.41 -7.91
CA PRO A 364 24.01 22.07 -7.32
C PRO A 364 22.66 21.55 -6.81
N VAL A 365 22.29 20.35 -7.25
CA VAL A 365 21.05 19.66 -6.82
C VAL A 365 21.40 18.29 -6.27
N TYR A 366 20.83 17.98 -5.12
CA TYR A 366 20.96 16.70 -4.44
C TYR A 366 19.59 16.09 -4.22
N VAL A 367 19.49 14.77 -4.34
CA VAL A 367 18.25 14.03 -4.03
C VAL A 367 18.57 12.96 -3.00
N LEU A 368 17.87 12.99 -1.88
CA LEU A 368 18.02 12.00 -0.81
C LEU A 368 17.06 10.84 -1.04
N THR A 369 17.58 9.61 -0.97
CA THR A 369 16.84 8.38 -1.24
C THR A 369 16.99 7.38 -0.10
N SER A 370 15.98 6.53 0.09
CA SER A 370 16.05 5.37 0.99
C SER A 370 15.48 4.14 0.31
N SER A 371 15.57 2.98 0.97
CA SER A 371 14.88 1.76 0.53
C SER A 371 13.35 1.88 0.46
N ARG A 372 12.76 2.96 1.01
CA ARG A 372 11.32 3.26 0.94
C ARG A 372 10.95 4.20 -0.22
N THR A 373 11.92 4.84 -0.85
CA THR A 373 11.67 5.65 -2.04
C THR A 373 11.17 4.73 -3.15
N PHE A 374 9.98 5.01 -3.71
CA PHE A 374 9.31 4.08 -4.62
C PHE A 374 8.58 4.80 -5.76
N SER A 375 8.33 4.11 -6.87
CA SER A 375 7.46 4.59 -7.96
C SER A 375 7.92 5.93 -8.54
N GLY A 376 7.02 6.91 -8.71
CA GLY A 376 7.36 8.24 -9.25
C GLY A 376 8.53 8.97 -8.56
N ALA A 377 8.84 8.68 -7.29
CA ALA A 377 9.99 9.27 -6.63
C ALA A 377 11.32 8.71 -7.16
N GLU A 378 11.29 7.43 -7.56
CA GLU A 378 12.38 6.79 -8.28
C GLU A 378 12.50 7.35 -9.70
N GLU A 379 11.38 7.62 -10.39
CA GLU A 379 11.40 8.28 -11.70
C GLU A 379 12.10 9.64 -11.63
N PHE A 380 11.71 10.50 -10.68
CA PHE A 380 12.35 11.81 -10.47
C PHE A 380 13.86 11.65 -10.23
N SER A 381 14.25 10.71 -9.37
CA SER A 381 15.66 10.44 -9.05
C SER A 381 16.43 9.90 -10.25
N TYR A 382 15.85 8.95 -10.99
CA TYR A 382 16.45 8.28 -12.13
C TYR A 382 16.63 9.22 -13.32
N ASN A 383 15.62 10.04 -13.62
CA ASN A 383 15.67 11.04 -14.68
C ASN A 383 16.80 12.04 -14.39
N LEU A 384 16.86 12.61 -13.18
CA LEU A 384 17.90 13.59 -12.83
C LEU A 384 19.30 12.98 -12.78
N LYS A 385 19.43 11.71 -12.34
CA LYS A 385 20.71 10.98 -12.35
C LYS A 385 21.23 10.73 -13.76
N ASN A 386 20.35 10.29 -14.67
CA ASN A 386 20.72 10.00 -16.06
C ASN A 386 21.01 11.29 -16.85
N LEU A 387 20.26 12.36 -16.59
CA LEU A 387 20.50 13.69 -17.14
C LEU A 387 21.70 14.41 -16.52
N LYS A 388 22.37 13.82 -15.52
CA LYS A 388 23.49 14.42 -14.77
C LYS A 388 23.11 15.78 -14.15
N ARG A 389 21.83 15.94 -13.79
CA ARG A 389 21.29 17.17 -13.21
C ARG A 389 21.37 17.16 -11.68
N ALA A 390 21.29 15.99 -11.05
CA ALA A 390 21.40 15.87 -9.60
C ALA A 390 22.38 14.78 -9.19
N THR A 391 22.93 14.91 -7.97
CA THR A 391 23.64 13.83 -7.28
C THR A 391 22.68 13.10 -6.35
N ILE A 392 22.50 11.80 -6.54
CA ILE A 392 21.63 10.97 -5.72
C ILE A 392 22.42 10.43 -4.52
N ILE A 393 21.91 10.62 -3.30
CA ILE A 393 22.61 10.30 -2.06
C ILE A 393 21.69 9.49 -1.14
N GLY A 394 22.17 8.39 -0.59
CA GLY A 394 21.42 7.56 0.35
C GLY A 394 21.51 6.07 0.04
N GLU A 395 20.36 5.39 0.06
CA GLU A 395 20.26 3.95 -0.18
C GLU A 395 19.67 3.66 -1.56
N THR A 396 19.85 2.43 -2.05
CA THR A 396 19.15 1.95 -3.24
C THR A 396 17.64 1.94 -2.98
N THR A 397 16.86 2.46 -3.93
CA THR A 397 15.40 2.59 -3.83
C THR A 397 14.66 1.26 -4.04
N GLY A 398 13.34 1.25 -3.87
CA GLY A 398 12.55 0.01 -3.78
C GLY A 398 12.31 -0.75 -5.10
N GLY A 399 12.46 -0.11 -6.26
CA GLY A 399 12.46 -0.77 -7.57
C GLY A 399 11.10 -0.99 -8.21
N GLY A 400 10.19 -0.02 -8.16
CA GLY A 400 8.91 -0.08 -8.89
C GLY A 400 8.86 0.98 -9.98
N ALA A 401 8.83 0.58 -11.25
CA ALA A 401 8.86 1.47 -12.41
C ALA A 401 7.61 1.40 -13.30
N HIS A 402 6.61 0.59 -12.95
CA HIS A 402 5.44 0.36 -13.80
C HIS A 402 4.19 1.05 -13.26
N PRO A 403 3.58 1.97 -14.03
CA PRO A 403 2.25 2.49 -13.72
C PRO A 403 1.23 1.37 -13.61
N VAL A 404 0.36 1.46 -12.60
CA VAL A 404 -0.69 0.48 -12.31
C VAL A 404 -2.06 1.05 -12.58
N ARG A 405 -2.96 0.19 -13.02
CA ARG A 405 -4.39 0.46 -13.14
C ARG A 405 -5.19 -0.54 -12.32
N GLY A 406 -6.21 -0.08 -11.60
CA GLY A 406 -7.14 -0.93 -10.87
C GLY A 406 -8.13 -1.63 -11.81
N GLU A 407 -8.09 -2.96 -11.87
CA GLU A 407 -9.05 -3.79 -12.59
C GLU A 407 -9.94 -4.53 -11.59
N ARG A 408 -11.25 -4.32 -11.65
CA ARG A 408 -12.20 -5.03 -10.79
C ARG A 408 -12.32 -6.49 -11.25
N ILE A 409 -12.03 -7.42 -10.35
CA ILE A 409 -12.02 -8.87 -10.65
C ILE A 409 -13.16 -9.64 -10.00
N SER A 410 -13.81 -9.05 -9.01
CA SER A 410 -15.10 -9.49 -8.46
C SER A 410 -15.79 -8.32 -7.73
N ASP A 411 -16.95 -8.58 -7.14
CA ASP A 411 -17.68 -7.63 -6.28
C ASP A 411 -16.86 -7.20 -5.05
N ARG A 412 -15.85 -7.99 -4.66
CA ARG A 412 -15.09 -7.81 -3.42
C ARG A 412 -13.60 -7.55 -3.61
N PHE A 413 -13.09 -7.68 -4.83
CA PHE A 413 -11.66 -7.62 -5.11
C PHE A 413 -11.32 -6.78 -6.34
N MET A 414 -10.14 -6.18 -6.27
CA MET A 414 -9.50 -5.44 -7.36
C MET A 414 -8.05 -5.93 -7.50
N VAL A 415 -7.54 -6.01 -8.72
CA VAL A 415 -6.12 -6.22 -8.98
C VAL A 415 -5.53 -4.94 -9.54
N MET A 416 -4.42 -4.48 -8.96
CA MET A 416 -3.62 -3.38 -9.49
C MET A 416 -2.69 -3.96 -10.56
N VAL A 417 -3.00 -3.74 -11.84
CA VAL A 417 -2.28 -4.31 -12.97
C VAL A 417 -1.27 -3.30 -13.52
N PRO A 418 0.02 -3.61 -13.50
CA PRO A 418 1.03 -2.87 -14.25
C PRO A 418 0.72 -2.92 -15.75
N PHE A 419 0.28 -1.80 -16.33
CA PHE A 419 -0.26 -1.76 -17.70
C PHE A 419 0.65 -1.04 -18.70
N MET A 420 1.62 -0.26 -18.18
CA MET A 420 2.69 0.38 -18.93
C MET A 420 4.02 0.19 -18.21
N ARG A 421 5.11 0.54 -18.89
CA ARG A 421 6.44 0.59 -18.31
C ARG A 421 7.17 1.86 -18.70
N ALA A 422 7.89 2.44 -17.74
CA ALA A 422 8.81 3.53 -18.01
C ALA A 422 9.98 3.04 -18.88
N ASN A 423 10.50 3.93 -19.73
CA ASN A 423 11.75 3.76 -20.45
C ASN A 423 12.49 5.10 -20.50
N ASN A 424 13.62 5.19 -19.80
CA ASN A 424 14.40 6.41 -19.81
C ASN A 424 15.13 6.56 -21.17
N PRO A 425 15.08 7.75 -21.80
CA PRO A 425 15.64 7.95 -23.13
C PRO A 425 17.17 7.87 -23.18
N ILE A 426 17.87 7.94 -22.04
CA ILE A 426 19.33 7.87 -21.96
C ILE A 426 19.79 6.44 -21.68
N SER A 427 19.29 5.81 -20.61
CA SER A 427 19.70 4.46 -20.24
C SER A 427 19.06 3.36 -21.10
N LYS A 428 17.99 3.70 -21.84
CA LYS A 428 17.19 2.76 -22.66
C LYS A 428 16.60 1.60 -21.84
N THR A 429 16.37 1.86 -20.56
CA THR A 429 15.79 0.93 -19.58
C THR A 429 15.14 1.73 -18.44
N ASN A 430 14.74 1.06 -17.36
CA ASN A 430 14.13 1.67 -16.17
C ASN A 430 14.78 1.13 -14.88
N TRP A 431 14.12 1.35 -13.74
CA TRP A 431 14.59 0.96 -12.40
C TRP A 431 13.79 -0.22 -11.80
N GLU A 432 12.96 -0.90 -12.59
CA GLU A 432 12.15 -2.03 -12.12
C GLU A 432 13.05 -3.14 -11.55
N GLY A 433 12.72 -3.61 -10.34
CA GLY A 433 13.42 -4.71 -9.67
C GLY A 433 14.83 -4.40 -9.18
N THR A 434 15.48 -3.32 -9.66
CA THR A 434 16.81 -2.91 -9.22
C THR A 434 16.81 -1.69 -8.31
N GLY A 435 15.79 -0.83 -8.44
CA GLY A 435 15.81 0.51 -7.89
C GLY A 435 16.85 1.41 -8.55
N VAL A 436 16.92 2.64 -8.06
CA VAL A 436 17.92 3.65 -8.38
C VAL A 436 19.06 3.50 -7.40
N ASP A 437 20.22 3.02 -7.87
CA ASP A 437 21.42 3.02 -7.06
C ASP A 437 21.94 4.47 -6.90
N PRO A 438 22.22 4.95 -5.69
CA PRO A 438 22.68 6.33 -5.46
C PRO A 438 24.09 6.56 -5.99
N ASP A 439 24.41 7.79 -6.38
CA ASP A 439 25.79 8.17 -6.75
C ASP A 439 26.72 8.14 -5.52
N ILE A 440 26.16 8.43 -4.34
CA ILE A 440 26.86 8.36 -3.07
C ILE A 440 26.05 7.50 -2.10
N LYS A 441 26.52 6.27 -1.89
CA LYS A 441 25.85 5.30 -1.02
C LYS A 441 26.19 5.54 0.45
N VAL A 442 25.17 5.82 1.26
CA VAL A 442 25.23 5.99 2.71
C VAL A 442 23.90 5.53 3.33
N PRO A 443 23.84 5.14 4.61
CA PRO A 443 22.55 4.91 5.26
C PRO A 443 21.63 6.12 5.10
N ALA A 444 20.31 5.90 4.94
CA ALA A 444 19.35 6.99 4.72
C ALA A 444 19.36 8.04 5.85
N ALA A 445 19.73 7.63 7.07
CA ALA A 445 19.93 8.49 8.23
C ALA A 445 21.03 9.55 7.99
N ASP A 446 22.10 9.18 7.29
CA ASP A 446 23.30 9.99 7.09
C ASP A 446 23.25 10.80 5.77
N ALA A 447 22.24 10.55 4.93
CA ALA A 447 22.14 11.10 3.58
C ALA A 447 22.10 12.65 3.57
N LEU A 448 21.37 13.26 4.51
CA LEU A 448 21.29 14.72 4.60
C LEU A 448 22.65 15.32 4.96
N ASP A 449 23.31 14.83 6.00
CA ASP A 449 24.64 15.33 6.41
C ASP A 449 25.65 15.18 5.28
N ARG A 450 25.57 14.06 4.53
CA ARG A 450 26.40 13.86 3.36
C ARG A 450 26.09 14.87 2.25
N ALA A 451 24.82 15.12 1.93
CA ALA A 451 24.43 16.11 0.94
C ALA A 451 24.87 17.52 1.32
N LEU A 452 24.72 17.92 2.59
CA LEU A 452 25.20 19.21 3.08
C LEU A 452 26.72 19.35 2.97
N THR A 453 27.45 18.26 3.20
CA THR A 453 28.90 18.23 3.01
C THR A 453 29.28 18.43 1.55
N GLU A 454 28.61 17.76 0.60
CA GLU A 454 28.87 17.95 -0.83
C GLU A 454 28.46 19.34 -1.31
N ALA A 455 27.30 19.84 -0.87
CA ALA A 455 26.82 21.17 -1.20
C ALA A 455 27.87 22.21 -0.83
N ARG A 456 28.34 22.22 0.43
CA ARG A 456 29.35 23.18 0.91
C ARG A 456 30.66 23.16 0.11
N LYS A 457 31.08 22.02 -0.45
CA LYS A 457 32.27 21.93 -1.32
C LYS A 457 32.04 22.57 -2.69
N SER A 458 30.80 22.50 -3.19
CA SER A 458 30.43 23.07 -4.49
C SER A 458 30.17 24.57 -4.46
N LEU A 459 29.93 25.13 -3.26
CA LEU A 459 29.69 26.55 -3.08
C LEU A 459 30.99 27.35 -3.07
N PRO A 460 31.02 28.55 -3.68
CA PRO A 460 32.16 29.45 -3.55
C PRO A 460 32.36 29.85 -2.08
N ALA A 461 33.62 30.03 -1.68
CA ALA A 461 33.94 30.57 -0.36
C ALA A 461 33.28 31.96 -0.22
N ARG A 462 32.43 32.11 0.79
CA ARG A 462 31.74 33.37 1.10
C ARG A 462 32.57 34.25 2.01
#